data_AF-A0AA39V1K6-F1
#
_entry.id   AF-A0AA39V1K6-F1
#
_cell.length_a   1.000
_cell.length_b   1.000
_cell.length_c   1.000
_cell.angle_alpha   90.00
_cell.angle_beta   90.00
_cell.angle_gamma   90.00
#
_symmetry.space_group_name_H-M   'P 1'
#
loop_
_entity.id
_entity.type
_entity.pdbx_description
1 polymer ?
#
loop_
_entity_poly.entity_id
_entity_poly.type
_entity_poly.pdbx_seq_one_letter_code
_entity_poly.pdbx_strand_id
1 'polypeptide(L)'
;MPTSIWQLSYITIRFGGKSAWFGGSTLKGPVVQYLWDKGFVATACEYECVGMVRASLGGGHSGGSIIRVNATSYSDLYWGIIITSYEMNILPRGAGLWHYHNYIWRGNKLELVFNALNQLHGNDTILINKAYNVGNFSINATMSSEEPVLFWTLAYRGTTENAEKILNAIEAAYQQVDDVPHTQIAQAQGHGMSDSICQHGSVHSTSTVFLQVYNLTAERLICESFKRRAAQDADLTAGTSIMHEAYSMEAVGPAASASSFNADRLLMLFNAVVLHPDSEKGP
;
A
#
# COMPACT_ATOMS: atom_id res chain seq x y z
N MET A 1 23.81 9.20 -22.83
CA MET A 1 22.44 8.83 -22.41
C MET A 1 22.57 7.81 -21.28
N PRO A 2 21.69 7.85 -20.27
CA PRO A 2 21.72 6.84 -19.20
C PRO A 2 21.51 5.45 -19.82
N THR A 3 22.35 4.50 -19.43
CA THR A 3 22.36 3.13 -19.98
C THR A 3 21.47 2.17 -19.17
N SER A 4 20.89 2.66 -18.07
CA SER A 4 20.03 1.89 -17.18
C SER A 4 19.00 2.80 -16.50
N ILE A 5 17.80 2.26 -16.25
CA ILE A 5 16.74 2.97 -15.52
C ILE A 5 17.20 3.36 -14.10
N TRP A 6 18.12 2.61 -13.49
CA TRP A 6 18.69 2.89 -12.17
C TRP A 6 19.44 4.22 -12.08
N GLN A 7 19.83 4.82 -13.22
CA GLN A 7 20.46 6.14 -13.28
C GLN A 7 19.43 7.29 -13.32
N LEU A 8 18.13 6.96 -13.36
CA LEU A 8 17.01 7.91 -13.44
C LEU A 8 16.30 8.04 -12.08
N SER A 9 17.03 8.42 -11.03
CA SER A 9 16.51 8.55 -9.65
C SER A 9 16.35 10.02 -9.20
N TYR A 10 16.29 10.97 -10.13
CA TYR A 10 16.20 12.40 -9.83
C TYR A 10 14.77 12.84 -9.46
N ILE A 11 14.68 13.91 -8.67
CA ILE A 11 13.43 14.58 -8.32
C ILE A 11 13.60 16.09 -8.52
N THR A 12 12.74 16.70 -9.33
CA THR A 12 12.81 18.14 -9.63
C THR A 12 11.45 18.80 -9.41
N ILE A 13 11.33 19.59 -8.33
CA ILE A 13 10.14 20.40 -8.05
C ILE A 13 10.07 21.54 -9.07
N ARG A 14 8.90 21.70 -9.71
CA ARG A 14 8.66 22.74 -10.70
C ARG A 14 8.52 24.09 -10.02
N PHE A 15 8.88 25.16 -10.74
CA PHE A 15 8.68 26.52 -10.26
C PHE A 15 7.21 26.73 -9.86
N GLY A 16 6.98 27.25 -8.66
CA GLY A 16 5.65 27.42 -8.07
C GLY A 16 5.13 26.23 -7.23
N GLY A 17 5.86 25.12 -7.15
CA GLY A 17 5.61 24.07 -6.14
C GLY A 17 4.30 23.28 -6.31
N LYS A 18 3.72 23.24 -7.51
CA LYS A 18 2.47 22.53 -7.80
C LYS A 18 2.68 21.10 -8.32
N SER A 19 3.84 20.84 -8.91
CA SER A 19 4.20 19.53 -9.47
C SER A 19 5.70 19.28 -9.33
N ALA A 20 6.10 18.03 -9.48
CA ALA A 20 7.50 17.62 -9.56
C ALA A 20 7.69 16.56 -10.65
N TRP A 21 8.89 16.56 -11.24
CA TRP A 21 9.36 15.51 -12.12
C TRP A 21 10.07 14.43 -11.32
N PHE A 22 9.76 13.19 -11.62
CA PHE A 22 10.33 12.00 -11.01
C PHE A 22 10.99 11.16 -12.10
N GLY A 23 12.26 10.82 -11.90
CA GLY A 23 12.94 9.85 -12.74
C GLY A 23 12.35 8.44 -12.55
N GLY A 24 12.50 7.60 -13.58
CA GLY A 24 11.84 6.31 -13.68
C GLY A 24 12.20 5.26 -12.62
N SER A 25 13.32 5.42 -11.90
CA SER A 25 13.75 4.52 -10.81
C SER A 25 13.65 5.13 -9.41
N THR A 26 12.98 6.26 -9.26
CA THR A 26 12.74 6.83 -7.93
C THR A 26 11.93 5.84 -7.05
N LEU A 27 12.40 5.64 -5.83
CA LEU A 27 11.70 4.85 -4.80
C LEU A 27 10.87 5.78 -3.93
N LYS A 28 9.80 5.26 -3.32
CA LYS A 28 8.87 6.06 -2.51
C LYS A 28 9.50 6.64 -1.27
N GLY A 29 10.22 5.85 -0.47
CA GLY A 29 10.85 6.35 0.76
C GLY A 29 11.71 7.60 0.52
N PRO A 30 12.70 7.53 -0.40
CA PRO A 30 13.49 8.70 -0.80
C PRO A 30 12.66 9.88 -1.33
N VAL A 31 11.59 9.62 -2.08
CA VAL A 31 10.69 10.66 -2.59
C VAL A 31 9.92 11.34 -1.46
N VAL A 32 9.35 10.57 -0.54
CA VAL A 32 8.61 11.06 0.63
C VAL A 32 9.53 11.94 1.49
N GLN A 33 10.74 11.47 1.79
CA GLN A 33 11.72 12.24 2.55
C GLN A 33 12.10 13.55 1.84
N TYR A 34 12.45 13.48 0.55
CA TYR A 34 12.86 14.65 -0.23
C TYR A 34 11.77 15.71 -0.32
N LEU A 35 10.53 15.32 -0.62
CA LEU A 35 9.41 16.26 -0.71
C LEU A 35 9.08 16.87 0.65
N TRP A 36 9.11 16.07 1.71
CA TRP A 36 8.79 16.50 3.06
C TRP A 36 9.76 17.60 3.55
N ASP A 37 11.06 17.42 3.32
CA ASP A 37 12.10 18.39 3.65
C ASP A 37 11.97 19.71 2.86
N LYS A 38 11.23 19.68 1.75
CA LYS A 38 10.89 20.86 0.94
C LYS A 38 9.50 21.41 1.21
N GLY A 39 8.76 20.86 2.18
CA GLY A 39 7.43 21.33 2.56
C GLY A 39 6.29 20.78 1.69
N PHE A 40 6.51 19.66 1.00
CA PHE A 40 5.54 19.02 0.12
C PHE A 40 5.30 17.55 0.47
N VAL A 41 4.22 17.00 -0.06
CA VAL A 41 3.89 15.57 -0.09
C VAL A 41 3.34 15.20 -1.47
N ALA A 42 3.34 13.91 -1.78
CA ALA A 42 2.77 13.36 -3.01
C ALA A 42 1.93 12.12 -2.67
N THR A 43 0.87 11.86 -3.43
CA THR A 43 0.09 10.62 -3.27
C THR A 43 0.95 9.44 -3.71
N ALA A 44 1.26 8.54 -2.78
CA ALA A 44 2.01 7.31 -3.03
C ALA A 44 1.46 6.20 -2.12
N CYS A 45 1.44 4.95 -2.59
CA CYS A 45 1.27 3.80 -1.69
C CYS A 45 2.41 3.71 -0.65
N GLU A 46 2.12 3.09 0.50
CA GLU A 46 2.90 3.12 1.75
C GLU A 46 4.28 2.45 1.70
N TYR A 47 4.46 1.38 0.90
CA TYR A 47 5.71 0.60 0.85
C TYR A 47 6.88 1.39 0.26
N GLU A 48 7.89 1.70 1.08
CA GLU A 48 8.94 2.66 0.70
C GLU A 48 9.84 2.18 -0.45
N CYS A 49 10.03 0.87 -0.58
CA CYS A 49 10.86 0.24 -1.61
C CYS A 49 10.19 0.13 -2.98
N VAL A 50 8.89 0.45 -3.10
CA VAL A 50 8.21 0.34 -4.39
C VAL A 50 8.62 1.50 -5.29
N GLY A 51 9.00 1.18 -6.54
CA GLY A 51 9.30 2.17 -7.56
C GLY A 51 8.07 3.03 -7.89
N MET A 52 8.27 4.32 -7.91
CA MET A 52 7.23 5.33 -8.09
C MET A 52 6.52 5.23 -9.45
N VAL A 53 7.22 4.85 -10.52
CA VAL A 53 6.62 4.55 -11.84
C VAL A 53 5.72 3.32 -11.78
N ARG A 54 6.15 2.24 -11.12
CA ARG A 54 5.39 0.99 -11.03
C ARG A 54 4.08 1.21 -10.28
N ALA A 55 4.13 2.00 -9.20
CA ALA A 55 2.94 2.39 -8.45
C ALA A 55 1.96 3.26 -9.27
N SER A 56 2.45 3.93 -10.31
CA SER A 56 1.63 4.85 -11.10
C SER A 56 0.93 4.17 -12.28
N LEU A 57 1.55 3.18 -12.97
CA LEU A 57 1.16 2.87 -14.36
C LEU A 57 1.25 1.40 -14.83
N GLY A 58 1.35 0.40 -13.94
CA GLY A 58 1.08 -1.01 -14.29
C GLY A 58 2.04 -1.74 -15.27
N GLY A 59 2.96 -1.06 -15.95
CA GLY A 59 4.07 -1.64 -16.71
C GLY A 59 3.75 -2.13 -18.13
N GLY A 60 4.58 -1.72 -19.11
CA GLY A 60 4.56 -2.20 -20.50
C GLY A 60 5.93 -1.99 -21.18
N HIS A 61 6.28 -2.85 -22.14
CA HIS A 61 7.60 -2.87 -22.82
C HIS A 61 7.45 -2.47 -24.29
N SER A 62 8.16 -1.43 -24.74
CA SER A 62 8.32 -1.10 -26.17
C SER A 62 9.62 -0.33 -26.41
N GLY A 63 10.46 -0.80 -27.34
CA GLY A 63 11.68 -0.10 -27.75
C GLY A 63 11.35 1.03 -28.71
N GLY A 64 11.90 2.22 -28.48
CA GLY A 64 11.69 3.39 -29.34
C GLY A 64 12.27 4.70 -28.80
N SER A 65 12.34 5.70 -29.67
CA SER A 65 12.75 7.08 -29.40
C SER A 65 11.99 7.74 -28.25
N ILE A 66 12.65 8.60 -27.46
CA ILE A 66 12.05 9.34 -26.34
C ILE A 66 11.05 10.37 -26.89
N ILE A 67 9.78 10.22 -26.55
CA ILE A 67 8.72 11.19 -26.83
C ILE A 67 8.12 11.71 -25.51
N ARG A 68 7.68 12.97 -25.49
CA ARG A 68 6.92 13.51 -24.35
C ARG A 68 5.44 13.31 -24.62
N VAL A 69 4.79 12.55 -23.75
CA VAL A 69 3.35 12.29 -23.81
C VAL A 69 2.62 13.16 -22.78
N ASN A 70 1.47 13.72 -23.15
CA ASN A 70 0.58 14.43 -22.23
C ASN A 70 -0.89 14.32 -22.72
N ALA A 71 -1.83 14.89 -21.97
CA ALA A 71 -3.26 14.85 -22.30
C ALA A 71 -3.62 15.42 -23.69
N THR A 72 -2.74 16.22 -24.29
CA THR A 72 -2.95 16.91 -25.58
C THR A 72 -2.06 16.39 -26.71
N SER A 73 -1.08 15.53 -26.43
CA SER A 73 -0.09 15.04 -27.39
C SER A 73 0.24 13.58 -27.08
N TYR A 74 -0.06 12.69 -28.04
CA TYR A 74 0.04 11.24 -27.88
C TYR A 74 -0.83 10.69 -26.73
N SER A 75 -2.01 11.28 -26.51
CA SER A 75 -2.89 10.96 -25.36
C SER A 75 -3.31 9.49 -25.28
N ASP A 76 -3.33 8.80 -26.41
CA ASP A 76 -3.55 7.35 -26.54
C ASP A 76 -2.37 6.53 -26.00
N LEU A 77 -1.14 7.03 -26.11
CA LEU A 77 0.08 6.37 -25.61
C LEU A 77 0.32 6.59 -24.12
N TYR A 78 -0.45 7.44 -23.45
CA TYR A 78 -0.25 7.80 -22.04
C TYR A 78 -0.33 6.58 -21.09
N TRP A 79 -0.97 5.48 -21.51
CA TRP A 79 -1.26 4.32 -20.67
C TRP A 79 -0.48 3.05 -21.01
N GLY A 80 0.49 3.07 -21.95
CA GLY A 80 1.08 1.83 -22.50
C GLY A 80 2.55 1.87 -22.92
N ILE A 81 3.40 2.69 -22.31
CA ILE A 81 4.79 2.92 -22.75
C ILE A 81 5.85 2.70 -21.66
N ILE A 82 7.12 2.58 -22.09
CA ILE A 82 8.27 2.67 -21.17
C ILE A 82 8.43 4.12 -20.71
N ILE A 83 8.47 4.31 -19.40
CA ILE A 83 8.53 5.64 -18.78
C ILE A 83 9.92 5.87 -18.22
N THR A 84 10.60 6.87 -18.77
CA THR A 84 11.91 7.32 -18.27
C THR A 84 11.76 8.38 -17.18
N SER A 85 10.68 9.16 -17.21
CA SER A 85 10.31 10.12 -16.18
C SER A 85 8.84 10.52 -16.32
N TYR A 86 8.25 11.05 -15.26
CA TYR A 86 6.89 11.54 -15.27
C TYR A 86 6.73 12.77 -14.35
N GLU A 87 5.73 13.59 -14.65
CA GLU A 87 5.35 14.75 -13.84
C GLU A 87 4.07 14.41 -13.07
N MET A 88 4.08 14.62 -11.75
CA MET A 88 2.87 14.48 -10.92
C MET A 88 2.69 15.69 -10.01
N ASN A 89 1.44 15.94 -9.63
CA ASN A 89 1.12 16.99 -8.68
C ASN A 89 1.71 16.67 -7.31
N ILE A 90 2.17 17.72 -6.63
CA ILE A 90 2.60 17.68 -5.23
C ILE A 90 1.71 18.63 -4.42
N LEU A 91 1.50 18.30 -3.17
CA LEU A 91 0.62 19.03 -2.26
C LEU A 91 1.43 19.63 -1.11
N PRO A 92 0.97 20.74 -0.49
CA PRO A 92 1.58 21.23 0.74
C PRO A 92 1.61 20.16 1.83
N ARG A 93 2.71 20.13 2.58
CA ARG A 93 3.00 19.16 3.66
C ARG A 93 1.82 18.93 4.62
N GLY A 94 1.15 20.00 5.05
CA GLY A 94 0.09 19.93 6.05
C GLY A 94 0.62 19.59 7.44
N ALA A 95 -0.13 18.78 8.20
CA ALA A 95 0.20 18.43 9.59
C ALA A 95 1.59 17.79 9.74
N GLY A 96 2.30 18.15 10.81
CA GLY A 96 3.65 17.65 11.09
C GLY A 96 3.70 16.21 11.61
N LEU A 97 2.62 15.75 12.24
CA LEU A 97 2.46 14.43 12.82
C LEU A 97 1.25 13.72 12.22
N TRP A 98 1.34 12.39 12.24
CA TRP A 98 0.36 11.44 11.76
C TRP A 98 0.10 10.43 12.86
N HIS A 99 -1.17 10.25 13.18
CA HIS A 99 -1.61 9.29 14.18
C HIS A 99 -1.78 7.92 13.53
N TYR A 100 -1.34 6.86 14.20
CA TYR A 100 -1.56 5.51 13.70
C TYR A 100 -1.96 4.52 14.79
N HIS A 101 -2.59 3.45 14.33
CA HIS A 101 -2.86 2.29 15.15
C HIS A 101 -2.43 1.02 14.41
N ASN A 102 -1.77 0.12 15.13
CA ASN A 102 -1.59 -1.27 14.73
C ASN A 102 -2.37 -2.16 15.69
N TYR A 103 -3.18 -3.07 15.15
CA TYR A 103 -3.97 -4.03 15.90
C TYR A 103 -3.61 -5.44 15.50
N ILE A 104 -3.69 -6.35 16.46
CA ILE A 104 -3.78 -7.78 16.19
C ILE A 104 -5.02 -8.32 16.91
N TRP A 105 -5.96 -8.85 16.14
CA TRP A 105 -7.09 -9.61 16.67
C TRP A 105 -6.94 -11.10 16.39
N ARG A 106 -7.57 -11.92 17.23
CA ARG A 106 -7.71 -13.36 16.99
C ARG A 106 -8.90 -13.63 16.05
N GLY A 107 -8.92 -14.79 15.41
CA GLY A 107 -9.95 -15.17 14.43
C GLY A 107 -11.40 -15.07 14.95
N ASN A 108 -11.64 -15.24 16.25
CA ASN A 108 -12.97 -15.07 16.85
C ASN A 108 -13.53 -13.64 16.79
N LYS A 109 -12.70 -12.64 16.47
CA LYS A 109 -13.12 -11.24 16.27
C LYS A 109 -13.43 -10.91 14.80
N LEU A 110 -13.26 -11.85 13.86
CA LEU A 110 -13.39 -11.62 12.42
C LEU A 110 -14.69 -10.87 12.07
N GLU A 111 -15.84 -11.37 12.51
CA GLU A 111 -17.12 -10.74 12.16
C GLU A 111 -17.29 -9.35 12.75
N LEU A 112 -16.78 -9.11 13.96
CA LEU A 112 -16.82 -7.78 14.57
C LEU A 112 -15.94 -6.79 13.79
N VAL A 113 -14.73 -7.21 13.43
CA VAL A 113 -13.77 -6.40 12.69
C VAL A 113 -14.31 -6.05 11.30
N PHE A 114 -14.77 -7.04 10.52
CA PHE A 114 -15.26 -6.76 9.16
C PHE A 114 -16.58 -5.99 9.13
N ASN A 115 -17.46 -6.16 10.12
CA ASN A 115 -18.63 -5.29 10.25
C ASN A 115 -18.22 -3.83 10.51
N ALA A 116 -17.27 -3.61 11.43
CA ALA A 116 -16.76 -2.29 11.72
C ALA A 116 -16.05 -1.67 10.50
N LEU A 117 -15.30 -2.45 9.73
CA LEU A 117 -14.65 -2.02 8.49
C LEU A 117 -15.68 -1.66 7.41
N ASN A 118 -16.72 -2.47 7.20
CA ASN A 118 -17.78 -2.12 6.24
C ASN A 118 -18.49 -0.81 6.61
N GLN A 119 -18.72 -0.54 7.90
CA GLN A 119 -19.24 0.76 8.35
C GLN A 119 -18.24 1.89 8.12
N LEU A 120 -16.95 1.62 8.33
CA LEU A 120 -15.87 2.56 8.09
C LEU A 120 -15.78 2.98 6.61
N HIS A 121 -15.88 2.00 5.72
CA HIS A 121 -15.72 2.16 4.28
C HIS A 121 -16.99 2.62 3.56
N GLY A 122 -18.16 2.41 4.19
CA GLY A 122 -19.43 2.96 3.73
C GLY A 122 -19.65 4.45 4.07
N ASN A 123 -18.77 5.05 4.88
CA ASN A 123 -18.87 6.46 5.28
C ASN A 123 -17.71 7.29 4.71
N ASP A 124 -17.94 7.88 3.53
CA ASP A 124 -16.92 8.54 2.72
C ASP A 124 -16.27 9.76 3.42
N THR A 125 -16.95 10.40 4.38
CA THR A 125 -16.36 11.53 5.14
C THR A 125 -15.26 11.08 6.09
N ILE A 126 -15.28 9.83 6.54
CA ILE A 126 -14.28 9.27 7.45
C ILE A 126 -12.99 8.86 6.69
N LEU A 127 -13.07 8.63 5.38
CA LEU A 127 -11.93 8.25 4.54
C LEU A 127 -11.01 9.42 4.16
N ILE A 128 -11.52 10.65 4.04
CA ILE A 128 -10.79 11.78 3.44
C ILE A 128 -9.47 12.11 4.16
N ASN A 129 -9.38 11.86 5.48
CA ASN A 129 -8.16 12.12 6.26
C ASN A 129 -7.39 10.84 6.62
N LYS A 130 -7.77 9.67 6.08
CA LYS A 130 -7.04 8.42 6.27
C LYS A 130 -6.18 8.16 5.04
N ALA A 131 -4.86 8.11 5.22
CA ALA A 131 -3.98 7.80 4.09
C ALA A 131 -3.80 6.30 3.86
N TYR A 132 -3.90 5.50 4.92
CA TYR A 132 -3.62 4.09 4.82
C TYR A 132 -4.51 3.30 5.78
N ASN A 133 -5.20 2.29 5.26
CA ASN A 133 -6.06 1.41 6.02
C ASN A 133 -5.98 0.01 5.39
N VAL A 134 -5.18 -0.83 6.00
CA VAL A 134 -4.82 -2.15 5.49
C VAL A 134 -4.84 -3.16 6.61
N GLY A 135 -5.27 -4.37 6.32
CA GLY A 135 -4.96 -5.49 7.18
C GLY A 135 -4.68 -6.77 6.44
N ASN A 136 -4.34 -7.79 7.21
CA ASN A 136 -3.85 -9.06 6.72
C ASN A 136 -4.41 -10.21 7.56
N PHE A 137 -4.84 -11.28 6.89
CA PHE A 137 -4.79 -12.61 7.48
C PHE A 137 -3.38 -13.15 7.34
N SER A 138 -2.76 -13.53 8.45
CA SER A 138 -1.41 -14.08 8.49
C SER A 138 -1.23 -15.01 9.69
N ILE A 139 -0.25 -15.90 9.63
CA ILE A 139 0.20 -16.64 10.81
C ILE A 139 1.20 -15.78 11.57
N ASN A 140 0.95 -15.60 12.87
CA ASN A 140 1.93 -15.01 13.78
C ASN A 140 2.31 -16.08 14.81
N ALA A 141 3.44 -16.75 14.58
CA ALA A 141 3.87 -17.89 15.39
C ALA A 141 4.14 -17.55 16.86
N THR A 142 4.38 -16.28 17.20
CA THR A 142 4.50 -15.83 18.61
C THR A 142 3.16 -15.89 19.36
N MET A 143 2.05 -15.91 18.61
CA MET A 143 0.69 -15.89 19.10
C MET A 143 -0.03 -17.22 18.89
N SER A 144 0.10 -17.82 17.70
CA SER A 144 -0.39 -19.16 17.35
C SER A 144 0.26 -19.61 16.05
N SER A 145 0.67 -20.88 15.98
CA SER A 145 1.15 -21.51 14.74
C SER A 145 0.03 -22.11 13.89
N GLU A 146 -1.19 -22.20 14.44
CA GLU A 146 -2.32 -22.90 13.80
C GLU A 146 -3.46 -21.96 13.41
N GLU A 147 -3.67 -20.89 14.18
CA GLU A 147 -4.78 -19.97 13.98
C GLU A 147 -4.28 -18.66 13.36
N PRO A 148 -4.83 -18.23 12.22
CA PRO A 148 -4.50 -16.93 11.66
C PRO A 148 -4.93 -15.81 12.59
N VAL A 149 -4.14 -14.74 12.58
CA VAL A 149 -4.49 -13.47 13.21
C VAL A 149 -4.97 -12.49 12.15
N LEU A 150 -5.76 -11.51 12.59
CA LEU A 150 -6.11 -10.34 11.82
C LEU A 150 -5.16 -9.22 12.27
N PHE A 151 -4.11 -8.98 11.50
CA PHE A 151 -3.28 -7.79 11.68
C PHE A 151 -3.92 -6.63 10.92
N TRP A 152 -4.01 -5.45 11.52
CA TRP A 152 -4.61 -4.30 10.86
C TRP A 152 -3.90 -3.01 11.26
N THR A 153 -3.64 -2.15 10.29
CA THR A 153 -3.00 -0.88 10.49
C THR A 153 -3.79 0.26 9.85
N LEU A 154 -3.86 1.39 10.56
CA LEU A 154 -4.53 2.60 10.09
C LEU A 154 -3.65 3.82 10.37
N ALA A 155 -3.49 4.67 9.36
CA ALA A 155 -2.83 5.97 9.47
C ALA A 155 -3.82 7.11 9.21
N TYR A 156 -3.80 8.11 10.08
CA TYR A 156 -4.64 9.30 10.01
C TYR A 156 -3.79 10.57 9.92
N ARG A 157 -4.15 11.46 9.00
CA ARG A 157 -3.53 12.76 8.84
C ARG A 157 -4.07 13.73 9.89
N GLY A 158 -3.40 13.83 11.03
CA GLY A 158 -3.77 14.74 12.12
C GLY A 158 -3.69 14.06 13.49
N THR A 159 -4.34 14.65 14.50
CA THR A 159 -4.32 14.19 15.90
C THR A 159 -5.43 13.19 16.24
N THR A 160 -5.24 12.49 17.38
CA THR A 160 -6.08 11.44 17.96
C THR A 160 -7.59 11.74 18.01
N GLU A 161 -7.99 12.98 18.30
CA GLU A 161 -9.39 13.37 18.57
C GLU A 161 -10.37 13.08 17.40
N ASN A 162 -9.86 13.02 16.17
CA ASN A 162 -10.64 12.70 14.97
C ASN A 162 -10.47 11.25 14.46
N ALA A 163 -9.47 10.51 14.94
CA ALA A 163 -9.13 9.18 14.43
C ALA A 163 -9.88 8.03 15.14
N GLU A 164 -10.26 8.22 16.40
CA GLU A 164 -10.54 7.14 17.36
C GLU A 164 -12.02 6.74 17.56
N LYS A 165 -12.76 6.31 16.52
CA LYS A 165 -14.20 6.05 16.73
C LYS A 165 -14.74 4.66 16.42
N ILE A 166 -14.10 3.86 15.58
CA ILE A 166 -14.74 2.62 15.09
C ILE A 166 -13.99 1.35 15.51
N LEU A 167 -12.68 1.26 15.29
CA LEU A 167 -11.94 0.02 15.58
C LEU A 167 -11.46 -0.10 17.03
N ASN A 168 -11.26 1.03 17.73
CA ASN A 168 -10.91 1.05 19.16
C ASN A 168 -11.96 0.38 20.07
N ALA A 169 -13.20 0.23 19.60
CA ALA A 169 -14.25 -0.45 20.37
C ALA A 169 -14.08 -1.98 20.41
N ILE A 170 -13.19 -2.55 19.57
CA ILE A 170 -12.95 -3.99 19.50
C ILE A 170 -11.67 -4.31 20.26
N GLU A 171 -11.81 -4.97 21.41
CA GLU A 171 -10.68 -5.45 22.22
C GLU A 171 -9.71 -6.30 21.37
N ALA A 172 -8.47 -5.82 21.27
CA ALA A 172 -7.39 -6.44 20.51
C ALA A 172 -6.48 -7.29 21.40
N ALA A 173 -5.91 -8.36 20.84
CA ALA A 173 -4.90 -9.16 21.52
C ALA A 173 -3.55 -8.43 21.61
N TYR A 174 -3.31 -7.50 20.68
CA TYR A 174 -2.22 -6.53 20.74
C TYR A 174 -2.70 -5.23 20.10
N GLN A 175 -2.28 -4.11 20.67
CA GLN A 175 -2.54 -2.78 20.13
C GLN A 175 -1.31 -1.90 20.36
N GLN A 176 -0.97 -1.13 19.34
CA GLN A 176 0.03 -0.07 19.40
C GLN A 176 -0.57 1.19 18.80
N VAL A 177 -0.38 2.31 19.49
CA VAL A 177 -0.92 3.62 19.10
C VAL A 177 0.15 4.67 19.37
N ASP A 178 0.44 5.51 18.39
CA ASP A 178 1.39 6.61 18.54
C ASP A 178 1.19 7.69 17.46
N ASP A 179 1.89 8.82 17.62
CA ASP A 179 2.00 9.91 16.66
C ASP A 179 3.43 10.00 16.12
N VAL A 180 3.59 9.90 14.79
CA VAL A 180 4.90 9.96 14.13
C VAL A 180 4.92 10.97 12.99
N PRO A 181 6.08 11.50 12.58
CA PRO A 181 6.19 12.24 11.33
C PRO A 181 5.72 11.40 10.14
N HIS A 182 5.17 12.04 9.11
CA HIS A 182 4.76 11.34 7.86
C HIS A 182 5.88 10.49 7.26
N THR A 183 7.13 10.90 7.39
CA THR A 183 8.28 10.15 6.85
C THR A 183 8.60 8.87 7.64
N GLN A 184 7.93 8.65 8.77
CA GLN A 184 8.14 7.48 9.63
C GLN A 184 6.90 6.57 9.68
N ILE A 185 5.80 6.96 9.05
CA ILE A 185 4.54 6.22 9.11
C ILE A 185 4.69 4.82 8.50
N ALA A 186 5.36 4.70 7.36
CA ALA A 186 5.61 3.42 6.72
C ALA A 186 6.41 2.48 7.64
N GLN A 187 7.48 2.97 8.26
CA GLN A 187 8.27 2.17 9.19
C GLN A 187 7.48 1.80 10.46
N ALA A 188 6.63 2.69 10.97
CA ALA A 188 5.77 2.42 12.11
C ALA A 188 4.70 1.35 11.82
N GLN A 189 4.36 1.16 10.55
CA GLN A 189 3.39 0.17 10.07
C GLN A 189 4.04 -1.11 9.50
N GLY A 190 5.37 -1.21 9.49
CA GLY A 190 6.10 -2.38 8.98
C GLY A 190 6.31 -2.40 7.46
N HIS A 191 6.30 -1.23 6.81
CA HIS A 191 6.42 -1.02 5.37
C HIS A 191 7.61 -0.12 4.97
N GLY A 192 8.49 0.18 5.91
CA GLY A 192 9.70 0.97 5.71
C GLY A 192 10.77 0.21 4.93
N MET A 193 11.79 0.95 4.47
CA MET A 193 12.92 0.40 3.71
C MET A 193 13.68 -0.73 4.43
N SER A 194 13.68 -0.73 5.77
CA SER A 194 14.33 -1.77 6.59
C SER A 194 13.43 -2.95 6.93
N ASP A 195 12.14 -2.89 6.61
CA ASP A 195 11.21 -3.97 6.92
C ASP A 195 11.35 -5.14 5.94
N SER A 196 10.94 -6.33 6.39
CA SER A 196 11.14 -7.60 5.68
C SER A 196 10.58 -7.58 4.26
N ILE A 197 9.44 -6.93 4.05
CA ILE A 197 8.77 -6.78 2.75
C ILE A 197 9.62 -6.02 1.72
N CYS A 198 10.54 -5.17 2.20
CA CYS A 198 11.44 -4.38 1.37
C CYS A 198 12.86 -4.96 1.27
N GLN A 199 13.14 -6.06 1.97
CA GLN A 199 14.42 -6.74 1.88
C GLN A 199 14.50 -7.64 0.63
N HIS A 200 15.72 -7.85 0.16
CA HIS A 200 16.01 -8.84 -0.88
C HIS A 200 16.05 -10.26 -0.28
N GLY A 201 16.03 -11.27 -1.16
CA GLY A 201 16.15 -12.68 -0.77
C GLY A 201 14.84 -13.47 -0.78
N SER A 202 13.73 -12.82 -1.14
CA SER A 202 12.42 -13.46 -1.28
C SER A 202 11.79 -13.18 -2.64
N VAL A 203 11.00 -14.14 -3.13
CA VAL A 203 10.14 -14.00 -4.29
C VAL A 203 8.71 -13.84 -3.81
N HIS A 204 8.04 -12.80 -4.32
CA HIS A 204 6.66 -12.48 -4.01
C HIS A 204 5.78 -12.80 -5.21
N SER A 205 4.76 -13.62 -5.00
CA SER A 205 3.72 -13.90 -5.99
C SER A 205 2.40 -13.32 -5.49
N THR A 206 1.85 -12.38 -6.26
CA THR A 206 0.69 -11.63 -5.86
C THR A 206 -0.46 -11.72 -6.87
N SER A 207 -1.68 -11.83 -6.37
CA SER A 207 -2.90 -11.69 -7.19
C SER A 207 -3.90 -10.79 -6.47
N THR A 208 -4.68 -10.04 -7.26
CA THR A 208 -5.57 -8.99 -6.74
C THR A 208 -7.01 -9.18 -7.19
N VAL A 209 -7.95 -8.82 -6.32
CA VAL A 209 -9.36 -8.66 -6.65
C VAL A 209 -9.88 -7.35 -6.06
N PHE A 210 -10.78 -6.69 -6.77
CA PHE A 210 -11.41 -5.45 -6.34
C PHE A 210 -12.82 -5.73 -5.83
N LEU A 211 -13.23 -5.07 -4.75
CA LEU A 211 -14.50 -5.26 -4.09
C LEU A 211 -15.13 -3.91 -3.69
N GLN A 212 -16.45 -3.92 -3.52
CA GLN A 212 -17.18 -2.78 -2.97
C GLN A 212 -17.42 -2.92 -1.46
N VAL A 213 -17.56 -4.15 -0.96
CA VAL A 213 -17.87 -4.48 0.43
C VAL A 213 -17.22 -5.82 0.81
N TYR A 214 -16.85 -5.99 2.07
CA TYR A 214 -16.44 -7.29 2.58
C TYR A 214 -17.67 -8.14 2.92
N ASN A 215 -17.89 -9.23 2.21
CA ASN A 215 -18.94 -10.18 2.53
C ASN A 215 -18.48 -11.08 3.68
N LEU A 216 -19.13 -10.99 4.86
CA LEU A 216 -18.71 -11.74 6.05
C LEU A 216 -18.62 -13.26 5.85
N THR A 217 -19.55 -13.84 5.08
CA THR A 217 -19.52 -15.27 4.77
C THR A 217 -18.30 -15.61 3.93
N ALA A 218 -17.97 -14.77 2.94
CA ALA A 218 -16.77 -14.95 2.13
C ALA A 218 -15.50 -14.79 2.98
N GLU A 219 -15.40 -13.76 3.83
CA GLU A 219 -14.25 -13.53 4.70
C GLU A 219 -14.00 -14.71 5.65
N ARG A 220 -15.08 -15.27 6.22
CA ARG A 220 -14.98 -16.48 7.03
C ARG A 220 -14.42 -17.64 6.23
N LEU A 221 -14.92 -17.88 5.01
CA LEU A 221 -14.45 -18.96 4.15
C LEU A 221 -12.99 -18.76 3.71
N ILE A 222 -12.58 -17.52 3.45
CA ILE A 222 -11.20 -17.17 3.10
C ILE A 222 -10.27 -17.43 4.30
N CYS A 223 -10.62 -16.96 5.49
CA CYS A 223 -9.83 -17.18 6.70
C CYS A 223 -9.70 -18.67 7.04
N GLU A 224 -10.78 -19.44 6.95
CA GLU A 224 -10.75 -20.90 7.17
C GLU A 224 -9.94 -21.64 6.10
N SER A 225 -10.03 -21.20 4.84
CA SER A 225 -9.24 -21.77 3.75
C SER A 225 -7.76 -21.47 3.91
N PHE A 226 -7.43 -20.25 4.34
CA PHE A 226 -6.07 -19.84 4.67
C PHE A 226 -5.52 -20.70 5.80
N LYS A 227 -6.24 -20.82 6.93
CA LYS A 227 -5.91 -21.70 8.05
C LYS A 227 -5.64 -23.15 7.62
N ARG A 228 -6.50 -23.72 6.77
CA ARG A 228 -6.33 -25.11 6.30
C ARG A 228 -5.06 -25.28 5.47
N ARG A 229 -4.76 -24.32 4.58
CA ARG A 229 -3.53 -24.34 3.76
C ARG A 229 -2.30 -24.07 4.62
N ALA A 230 -2.43 -23.21 5.62
CA ALA A 230 -1.41 -22.93 6.61
C ALA A 230 -0.92 -24.19 7.32
N ALA A 231 -1.84 -25.08 7.67
CA ALA A 231 -1.54 -26.36 8.29
C ALA A 231 -0.88 -27.39 7.35
N GLN A 232 -0.89 -27.18 6.04
CA GLN A 232 -0.31 -28.12 5.07
C GLN A 232 1.15 -27.85 4.75
N ASP A 233 1.58 -26.59 4.84
CA ASP A 233 2.94 -26.15 4.51
C ASP A 233 3.30 -24.91 5.35
N ALA A 234 3.99 -25.14 6.47
CA ALA A 234 4.36 -24.07 7.39
C ALA A 234 5.38 -23.10 6.78
N ASP A 235 6.24 -23.58 5.88
CA ASP A 235 7.29 -22.77 5.26
C ASP A 235 6.71 -21.78 4.26
N LEU A 236 5.76 -22.23 3.42
CA LEU A 236 5.02 -21.35 2.52
C LEU A 236 4.20 -20.32 3.29
N THR A 237 3.70 -20.71 4.46
CA THR A 237 2.76 -19.91 5.23
C THR A 237 3.43 -18.82 6.05
N ALA A 238 4.68 -19.03 6.47
CA ALA A 238 5.42 -18.07 7.30
C ALA A 238 5.50 -16.66 6.70
N GLY A 239 5.47 -16.54 5.37
CA GLY A 239 5.44 -15.26 4.67
C GLY A 239 4.16 -14.97 3.89
N THR A 240 3.20 -15.89 3.85
CA THR A 240 1.97 -15.70 3.06
C THR A 240 0.93 -14.90 3.83
N SER A 241 0.29 -13.94 3.16
CA SER A 241 -0.81 -13.17 3.70
C SER A 241 -1.97 -13.00 2.71
N ILE A 242 -3.17 -12.84 3.26
CA ILE A 242 -4.32 -12.29 2.52
C ILE A 242 -4.49 -10.86 3.00
N MET A 243 -4.14 -9.90 2.15
CA MET A 243 -4.20 -8.48 2.44
C MET A 243 -5.55 -7.91 2.00
N HIS A 244 -6.05 -6.97 2.79
CA HIS A 244 -7.26 -6.21 2.60
C HIS A 244 -6.92 -4.74 2.71
N GLU A 245 -7.14 -3.99 1.64
CA GLU A 245 -6.78 -2.58 1.54
C GLU A 245 -8.00 -1.75 1.19
N ALA A 246 -8.17 -0.63 1.89
CA ALA A 246 -9.13 0.39 1.48
C ALA A 246 -8.58 1.11 0.23
N TYR A 247 -9.31 1.06 -0.87
CA TYR A 247 -8.88 1.57 -2.17
C TYR A 247 -10.05 2.25 -2.89
N SER A 248 -10.19 3.58 -2.75
CA SER A 248 -11.28 4.32 -3.41
C SER A 248 -10.79 5.08 -4.64
N MET A 249 -11.51 4.89 -5.75
CA MET A 249 -11.33 5.60 -7.02
C MET A 249 -12.51 6.54 -7.34
N GLU A 250 -13.38 6.83 -6.37
CA GLU A 250 -14.67 7.50 -6.61
C GLU A 250 -14.54 8.91 -7.21
N ALA A 251 -13.43 9.61 -6.91
CA ALA A 251 -13.14 10.92 -7.49
C ALA A 251 -12.61 10.86 -8.94
N VAL A 252 -12.34 9.66 -9.47
CA VAL A 252 -11.77 9.44 -10.81
C VAL A 252 -12.89 9.02 -11.76
N GLY A 253 -13.21 9.89 -12.72
CA GLY A 253 -14.20 9.58 -13.74
C GLY A 253 -13.79 8.39 -14.61
N PRO A 254 -14.74 7.62 -15.17
CA PRO A 254 -14.46 6.38 -15.90
C PRO A 254 -13.62 6.56 -17.18
N ALA A 255 -13.55 7.77 -17.74
CA ALA A 255 -12.70 8.10 -18.88
C ALA A 255 -11.38 8.81 -18.47
N ALA A 256 -11.16 9.05 -17.18
CA ALA A 256 -10.00 9.79 -16.68
C ALA A 256 -8.76 8.91 -16.50
N SER A 257 -8.93 7.58 -16.47
CA SER A 257 -7.82 6.62 -16.38
C SER A 257 -8.10 5.33 -17.15
N ALA A 258 -7.06 4.54 -17.40
CA ALA A 258 -7.20 3.19 -17.95
C ALA A 258 -7.74 2.15 -16.95
N SER A 259 -7.95 2.54 -15.68
CA SER A 259 -8.55 1.65 -14.68
C SER A 259 -10.04 1.48 -14.93
N SER A 260 -10.50 0.23 -14.97
CA SER A 260 -11.92 -0.12 -15.08
C SER A 260 -12.63 -0.20 -13.73
N PHE A 261 -11.90 -0.15 -12.60
CA PHE A 261 -12.40 -0.43 -11.25
C PHE A 261 -12.84 0.84 -10.49
N ASN A 262 -13.51 1.78 -11.17
CA ASN A 262 -13.82 3.10 -10.60
C ASN A 262 -14.95 3.08 -9.55
N ALA A 263 -15.73 2.00 -9.51
CA ALA A 263 -16.82 1.81 -8.54
C ALA A 263 -16.42 0.95 -7.33
N ASP A 264 -15.19 0.42 -7.32
CA ASP A 264 -14.68 -0.40 -6.23
C ASP A 264 -14.04 0.47 -5.15
N ARG A 265 -14.10 -0.02 -3.91
CA ARG A 265 -13.67 0.70 -2.71
C ARG A 265 -12.61 -0.05 -1.91
N LEU A 266 -12.35 -1.30 -2.28
CA LEU A 266 -11.51 -2.23 -1.56
C LEU A 266 -10.67 -3.02 -2.56
N LEU A 267 -9.41 -3.23 -2.21
CA LEU A 267 -8.48 -4.11 -2.89
C LEU A 267 -8.15 -5.27 -1.96
N MET A 268 -8.30 -6.50 -2.45
CA MET A 268 -7.80 -7.67 -1.75
C MET A 268 -6.66 -8.28 -2.54
N LEU A 269 -5.61 -8.67 -1.83
CA LEU A 269 -4.37 -9.16 -2.41
C LEU A 269 -3.98 -10.47 -1.72
N PHE A 270 -3.87 -11.55 -2.49
CA PHE A 270 -3.11 -12.71 -2.05
C PHE A 270 -1.62 -12.40 -2.27
N ASN A 271 -0.80 -12.59 -1.24
CA ASN A 271 0.65 -12.45 -1.32
C ASN A 271 1.29 -13.73 -0.78
N ALA A 272 1.89 -14.53 -1.66
CA ALA A 272 2.75 -15.64 -1.29
C ALA A 272 4.21 -15.21 -1.32
N VAL A 273 4.96 -15.62 -0.29
CA VAL A 273 6.38 -15.32 -0.17
C VAL A 273 7.14 -16.62 -0.08
N VAL A 274 8.12 -16.78 -0.97
CA VAL A 274 9.00 -17.94 -1.01
C VAL A 274 10.43 -17.41 -0.94
N LEU A 275 11.27 -18.00 -0.08
CA LEU A 275 12.68 -17.65 -0.03
C LEU A 275 13.34 -17.97 -1.37
N HIS A 276 14.16 -17.04 -1.87
CA HIS A 276 14.95 -17.28 -3.07
C HIS A 276 15.98 -18.38 -2.76
N PRO A 277 16.17 -19.38 -3.64
CA PRO A 277 17.07 -20.51 -3.36
C PRO A 277 18.51 -20.11 -3.05
N ASP A 278 18.98 -18.98 -3.59
CA ASP A 278 20.32 -18.45 -3.32
C ASP A 278 20.45 -17.76 -1.94
N SER A 279 19.38 -17.62 -1.17
CA SER A 279 19.43 -17.04 0.19
C SER A 279 19.94 -18.02 1.26
N GLU A 280 20.00 -19.33 0.96
CA GLU A 280 20.63 -20.35 1.83
C GLU A 280 22.17 -20.30 1.80
N LYS A 281 22.75 -19.62 0.79
CA LYS A 281 24.17 -19.32 0.79
C LYS A 281 24.35 -17.98 1.49
N GLY A 282 24.54 -18.04 2.81
CA GLY A 282 25.06 -16.90 3.57
C GLY A 282 26.35 -16.35 2.93
N PRO A 283 26.75 -15.11 3.30
CA PRO A 283 27.91 -14.43 2.72
C PRO A 283 29.19 -15.27 2.72
#